data_AF-A0A4Y8CB41-F1
#
_entry.id   AF-A0A4Y8CB41-F1
#
_cell.length_a   1.000
_cell.length_b   1.000
_cell.length_c   1.000
_cell.angle_alpha   90.00
_cell.angle_beta   90.00
_cell.angle_gamma   90.00
#
_symmetry.space_group_name_H-M   'P 1'
#
loop_
_entity.id
_entity.type
_entity.pdbx_description
1 polymer ?
#
loop_
_entity_poly.entity_id
_entity_poly.type
_entity_poly.pdbx_seq_one_letter_code
_entity_poly.pdbx_strand_id
1 'polypeptide(L)'
;KLIANKDLNLSYEKAVENFIKASSSGIVKIASKMGVSTLQSYNGSALFECLGLSSKVIDKYFTSTTSRIEGMDLEDFEKELIALHKHAFNDTHKALDSKGIHGFRSAKEEHLIDPLVIFNLQQACRNKDYKSFKKYSALV
;
A
#
# COMPACT_ATOMS: atom_id res chain seq x y z
N LYS A 1 -2.76 -13.77 -19.11
CA LYS A 1 -1.40 -13.47 -19.63
C LYS A 1 -0.37 -14.45 -19.07
N LEU A 2 -0.13 -14.52 -17.75
CA LEU A 2 0.87 -15.42 -17.16
C LEU A 2 0.71 -16.91 -17.52
N ILE A 3 -0.53 -17.43 -17.49
CA ILE A 3 -0.82 -18.82 -17.89
C ILE A 3 -0.63 -19.03 -19.40
N ALA A 4 -1.12 -18.09 -20.22
CA ALA A 4 -0.96 -18.13 -21.67
C ALA A 4 0.52 -18.06 -22.11
N ASN A 5 1.34 -17.33 -21.35
CA ASN A 5 2.78 -17.20 -21.56
C ASN A 5 3.58 -18.36 -20.95
N LYS A 6 2.92 -19.32 -20.26
CA LYS A 6 3.53 -20.44 -19.53
C LYS A 6 4.47 -20.04 -18.38
N ASP A 7 4.34 -18.82 -17.87
CA ASP A 7 5.05 -18.35 -16.66
C ASP A 7 4.52 -19.01 -15.39
N LEU A 8 3.28 -19.52 -15.44
CA LEU A 8 2.63 -20.27 -14.37
C LEU A 8 2.19 -21.65 -14.89
N ASN A 9 2.69 -22.71 -14.28
CA ASN A 9 2.30 -24.08 -14.59
C ASN A 9 1.02 -24.47 -13.83
N LEU A 10 -0.11 -23.90 -14.24
CA LEU A 10 -1.43 -24.10 -13.63
C LEU A 10 -2.55 -23.88 -14.67
N SER A 11 -3.68 -24.57 -14.55
CA SER A 11 -4.85 -24.29 -15.40
C SER A 11 -5.47 -22.93 -15.05
N TYR A 12 -6.15 -22.30 -16.02
CA TYR A 12 -6.82 -21.02 -15.79
C TYR A 12 -7.89 -21.11 -14.69
N GLU A 13 -8.68 -22.17 -14.73
CA GLU A 13 -9.75 -22.45 -13.77
C GLU A 13 -9.17 -22.55 -12.35
N LYS A 14 -8.04 -23.25 -12.21
CA LYS A 14 -7.38 -23.39 -10.91
C LYS A 14 -6.80 -22.06 -10.42
N ALA A 15 -6.33 -21.20 -11.32
CA ALA A 15 -5.81 -19.89 -10.93
C ALA A 15 -6.92 -18.98 -10.41
N VAL A 16 -8.07 -18.99 -11.08
CA VAL A 16 -9.27 -18.27 -10.63
C VAL A 16 -9.75 -18.81 -9.28
N GLU A 17 -9.82 -20.13 -9.11
CA GLU A 17 -10.20 -20.75 -7.83
C GLU A 17 -9.26 -20.31 -6.69
N ASN A 18 -7.95 -20.33 -6.94
CA ASN A 18 -6.95 -19.90 -5.95
C ASN A 18 -7.11 -18.42 -5.59
N PHE A 19 -7.37 -17.55 -6.57
CA PHE A 19 -7.60 -16.12 -6.33
C PHE A 19 -8.85 -15.88 -5.48
N ILE A 20 -9.97 -16.55 -5.80
CA ILE A 20 -11.22 -16.46 -5.02
C ILE A 20 -10.97 -16.95 -3.60
N LYS A 21 -10.32 -18.11 -3.44
CA LYS A 21 -10.00 -18.68 -2.13
C LYS A 21 -9.14 -17.72 -1.29
N ALA A 22 -8.09 -17.14 -1.88
CA ALA A 22 -7.22 -16.21 -1.18
C ALA A 22 -7.96 -14.92 -0.77
N SER A 23 -8.76 -14.36 -1.67
CA SER A 23 -9.55 -13.14 -1.43
C SER A 23 -10.59 -13.36 -0.32
N SER A 24 -11.38 -14.44 -0.42
CA SER A 24 -12.37 -14.81 0.59
C SER A 24 -11.73 -15.08 1.95
N SER A 25 -10.61 -15.80 1.98
CA SER A 25 -9.87 -16.05 3.23
C SER A 25 -9.33 -14.75 3.83
N GLY A 26 -8.90 -13.80 3.00
CA GLY A 26 -8.47 -12.46 3.41
C GLY A 26 -9.60 -11.67 4.06
N ILE A 27 -10.78 -11.64 3.44
CA ILE A 27 -11.97 -10.96 3.99
C ILE A 27 -12.35 -11.55 5.35
N VAL A 28 -12.41 -12.89 5.46
CA VAL A 28 -12.71 -13.57 6.73
C VAL A 28 -11.67 -13.21 7.80
N LYS A 29 -10.38 -13.16 7.43
CA LYS A 29 -9.31 -12.77 8.35
C LYS A 29 -9.43 -11.31 8.80
N ILE A 30 -9.89 -10.40 7.95
CA ILE A 30 -10.11 -8.99 8.33
C ILE A 30 -11.29 -8.90 9.31
N ALA A 31 -12.42 -9.53 8.99
CA ALA A 31 -13.61 -9.52 9.84
C ALA A 31 -13.34 -10.13 11.23
N SER A 32 -12.59 -11.25 11.28
CA SER A 32 -12.29 -11.95 12.53
C SER A 32 -11.36 -11.17 13.48
N LYS A 33 -10.55 -10.22 12.99
CA LYS A 33 -9.76 -9.32 13.85
C LYS A 33 -10.63 -8.48 14.78
N MET A 34 -11.86 -8.18 14.36
CA MET A 34 -12.84 -7.44 15.16
C MET A 34 -13.88 -8.35 15.82
N GLY A 35 -13.71 -9.67 15.72
CA GLY A 35 -14.66 -10.66 16.26
C GLY A 35 -15.97 -10.79 15.46
N VAL A 36 -16.02 -10.30 14.22
CA VAL A 36 -17.22 -10.40 13.38
C VAL A 36 -17.25 -11.77 12.69
N SER A 37 -18.33 -12.52 12.94
CA SER A 37 -18.47 -13.91 12.45
C SER A 37 -19.33 -14.06 11.20
N THR A 38 -20.02 -13.00 10.75
CA THR A 38 -20.84 -13.04 9.53
C THR A 38 -20.53 -11.86 8.62
N LEU A 39 -20.50 -12.10 7.30
CA LEU A 39 -20.26 -11.04 6.31
C LEU A 39 -21.39 -10.00 6.31
N GLN A 40 -22.62 -10.44 6.58
CA GLN A 40 -23.78 -9.55 6.64
C GLN A 40 -23.64 -8.51 7.76
N SER A 41 -23.14 -8.90 8.94
CA SER A 41 -22.87 -7.96 10.03
C SER A 41 -21.65 -7.08 9.76
N TYR A 42 -20.68 -7.56 8.97
CA TYR A 42 -19.53 -6.75 8.56
C TYR A 42 -19.93 -5.67 7.54
N ASN A 43 -20.87 -5.97 6.65
CA ASN A 43 -21.32 -5.03 5.62
C ASN A 43 -22.00 -3.80 6.25
N GLY A 44 -21.57 -2.59 5.87
CA GLY A 44 -22.12 -1.34 6.41
C GLY A 44 -21.73 -1.03 7.86
N SER A 45 -20.89 -1.85 8.51
CA SER A 45 -20.47 -1.65 9.90
C SER A 45 -19.50 -0.48 10.12
N ALA A 46 -18.95 0.09 9.03
CA ALA A 46 -17.96 1.17 9.07
C ALA A 46 -16.76 0.89 10.01
N LEU A 47 -16.32 -0.37 10.07
CA LEU A 47 -15.18 -0.81 10.91
C LEU A 47 -13.81 -0.40 10.31
N PHE A 48 -13.65 0.88 10.03
CA PHE A 48 -12.43 1.51 9.53
C PHE A 48 -12.21 2.87 10.21
N GLU A 49 -10.98 3.36 10.16
CA GLU A 49 -10.64 4.74 10.53
C GLU A 49 -10.03 5.41 9.30
N CYS A 50 -10.53 6.60 8.97
CA CYS A 50 -10.02 7.40 7.87
C CYS A 50 -8.90 8.30 8.36
N LEU A 51 -7.77 8.31 7.68
CA LEU A 51 -6.64 9.17 7.99
C LEU A 51 -6.31 10.05 6.78
N GLY A 52 -6.23 11.36 6.98
CA GLY A 52 -5.85 12.30 5.92
C GLY A 52 -6.95 12.57 4.90
N LEU A 53 -8.23 12.41 5.28
CA LEU A 53 -9.38 12.78 4.47
C LEU A 53 -10.09 13.96 5.12
N SER A 54 -10.61 14.88 4.32
CA SER A 54 -11.35 16.02 4.85
C SER A 54 -12.67 15.60 5.52
N SER A 55 -13.07 16.33 6.55
CA SER A 55 -14.39 16.15 7.18
C SER A 55 -15.55 16.29 6.17
N LYS A 56 -15.42 17.18 5.18
CA LYS A 56 -16.41 17.36 4.10
C LYS A 56 -16.65 16.07 3.30
N VAL A 57 -15.59 15.32 3.00
CA VAL A 57 -15.68 14.04 2.30
C VAL A 57 -16.26 12.97 3.23
N ILE A 58 -15.79 12.90 4.46
CA ILE A 58 -16.23 11.92 5.46
C ILE A 58 -17.72 12.05 5.74
N ASP A 59 -18.18 13.25 6.05
CA ASP A 59 -19.58 13.51 6.42
C ASP A 59 -20.55 13.11 5.32
N LYS A 60 -20.16 13.32 4.04
CA LYS A 60 -21.01 13.09 2.88
C LYS A 60 -20.98 11.65 2.36
N TYR A 61 -19.83 10.98 2.38
CA TYR A 61 -19.65 9.68 1.69
C TYR A 61 -19.27 8.52 2.61
N PHE A 62 -18.74 8.81 3.80
CA PHE A 62 -18.30 7.81 4.78
C PHE A 62 -18.88 8.13 6.17
N THR A 63 -20.14 8.57 6.20
CA THR A 63 -20.81 9.04 7.41
C THR A 63 -20.67 8.03 8.56
N SER A 64 -20.39 8.52 9.77
CA SER A 64 -20.09 7.71 10.96
C SER A 64 -18.71 7.02 10.99
N THR A 65 -17.81 7.32 10.04
CA THR A 65 -16.42 6.87 10.10
C THR A 65 -15.55 7.89 10.79
N THR A 66 -14.73 7.47 11.76
CA THR A 66 -13.83 8.37 12.48
C THR A 66 -12.72 8.87 11.55
N SER A 67 -12.46 10.19 11.58
CA SER A 67 -11.23 10.77 11.07
C SER A 67 -10.71 11.84 12.02
N ARG A 68 -9.45 11.72 12.43
CA ARG A 68 -8.82 12.64 13.40
C ARG A 68 -7.85 13.63 12.75
N ILE A 69 -7.52 13.40 11.49
CA ILE A 69 -6.54 14.17 10.74
C ILE A 69 -7.22 14.56 9.43
N GLU A 70 -7.49 15.86 9.29
CA GLU A 70 -7.99 16.46 8.05
C GLU A 70 -7.01 16.21 6.89
N GLY A 71 -7.52 16.29 5.67
CA GLY A 71 -6.66 16.17 4.50
C GLY A 71 -7.43 16.31 3.20
N MET A 72 -7.28 15.33 2.33
CA MET A 72 -7.69 15.41 0.93
C MET A 72 -9.20 15.58 0.75
N ASP A 73 -9.55 16.43 -0.21
CA ASP A 73 -10.91 16.67 -0.69
C ASP A 73 -11.16 15.99 -2.05
N LEU A 74 -12.38 16.13 -2.59
CA LEU A 74 -12.73 15.56 -3.90
C LEU A 74 -11.87 16.12 -5.04
N GLU A 75 -11.53 17.40 -4.96
CA GLU A 75 -10.70 18.10 -5.95
C GLU A 75 -9.27 17.52 -5.99
N ASP A 76 -8.74 17.07 -4.84
CA ASP A 76 -7.44 16.40 -4.76
C ASP A 76 -7.50 15.00 -5.38
N PHE A 77 -8.55 14.22 -5.09
CA PHE A 77 -8.76 12.92 -5.73
C PHE A 77 -8.90 13.03 -7.24
N GLU A 78 -9.63 14.04 -7.73
CA GLU A 78 -9.77 14.29 -9.15
C GLU A 78 -8.40 14.57 -9.78
N LYS A 79 -7.60 15.46 -9.17
CA LYS A 79 -6.27 15.80 -9.65
C LYS A 79 -5.35 14.59 -9.72
N GLU A 80 -5.33 13.75 -8.69
CA GLU A 80 -4.53 12.51 -8.67
C GLU A 80 -5.01 11.51 -9.72
N LEU A 81 -6.33 11.32 -9.85
CA LEU A 81 -6.91 10.41 -10.82
C LEU A 81 -6.59 10.85 -12.26
N ILE A 82 -6.68 12.14 -12.56
CA ILE A 82 -6.32 12.71 -13.86
C ILE A 82 -4.82 12.53 -14.13
N ALA A 83 -3.96 12.76 -13.13
CA ALA A 83 -2.52 12.55 -13.27
C ALA A 83 -2.19 11.08 -13.57
N LEU A 84 -2.81 10.14 -12.83
CA LEU A 84 -2.67 8.70 -13.05
C LEU A 84 -3.17 8.29 -14.44
N HIS A 85 -4.32 8.83 -14.86
CA HIS A 85 -4.90 8.57 -16.17
C HIS A 85 -3.98 9.07 -17.29
N LYS A 86 -3.54 10.33 -17.24
CA LYS A 86 -2.60 10.90 -18.22
C LYS A 86 -1.31 10.08 -18.29
N HIS A 87 -0.78 9.66 -17.14
CA HIS A 87 0.40 8.81 -17.11
C HIS A 87 0.14 7.48 -17.83
N ALA A 88 -0.93 6.77 -17.49
CA ALA A 88 -1.24 5.47 -18.08
C ALA A 88 -1.53 5.51 -19.59
N PHE A 89 -2.13 6.59 -20.09
CA PHE A 89 -2.46 6.72 -21.53
C PHE A 89 -1.33 7.31 -22.37
N ASN A 90 -0.42 8.08 -21.77
CA ASN A 90 0.77 8.58 -22.46
C ASN A 90 1.97 7.62 -22.34
N ASP A 91 1.92 6.66 -21.41
CA ASP A 91 2.97 5.67 -21.26
C ASP A 91 2.98 4.70 -22.45
N THR A 92 4.14 4.60 -23.08
CA THR A 92 4.38 3.69 -24.19
C THR A 92 5.02 2.38 -23.73
N HIS A 93 5.40 2.29 -22.45
CA HIS A 93 5.97 1.09 -21.86
C HIS A 93 4.91 -0.01 -21.72
N LYS A 94 5.31 -1.24 -22.06
CA LYS A 94 4.42 -2.42 -21.99
C LYS A 94 4.35 -3.06 -20.60
N ALA A 95 5.20 -2.62 -19.68
CA ALA A 95 5.32 -3.19 -18.33
C ALA A 95 4.92 -2.16 -17.28
N LEU A 96 4.30 -2.61 -16.19
CA LEU A 96 3.95 -1.74 -15.07
C LEU A 96 5.21 -1.27 -14.34
N ASP A 97 5.24 0.00 -13.98
CA ASP A 97 6.31 0.55 -13.16
C ASP A 97 6.26 -0.02 -11.73
N SER A 98 7.40 -0.45 -11.22
CA SER A 98 7.50 -0.96 -9.86
C SER A 98 7.78 0.19 -8.90
N LYS A 99 6.75 0.61 -8.15
CA LYS A 99 6.83 1.70 -7.17
C LYS A 99 7.68 1.38 -5.94
N GLY A 100 8.10 0.14 -5.72
CA GLY A 100 8.94 -0.21 -4.55
C GLY A 100 8.22 -0.08 -3.20
N ILE A 101 6.88 -0.08 -3.15
CA ILE A 101 6.10 0.09 -1.91
C ILE A 101 6.43 -1.00 -0.86
N HIS A 102 6.49 -2.27 -1.28
CA HIS A 102 6.73 -3.40 -0.37
C HIS A 102 8.22 -3.69 -0.12
N GLY A 103 9.12 -3.02 -0.82
CA GLY A 103 10.54 -3.25 -0.71
C GLY A 103 11.32 -2.21 -1.49
N PHE A 104 12.39 -1.71 -0.85
CA PHE A 104 13.22 -0.64 -1.37
C PHE A 104 13.64 -0.87 -2.82
N ARG A 105 13.48 0.17 -3.65
CA ARG A 105 14.02 0.24 -5.01
C ARG A 105 14.63 1.62 -5.22
N SER A 106 15.75 1.65 -5.93
CA SER A 106 16.44 2.92 -6.23
C SER A 106 15.52 3.88 -6.99
N ALA A 107 15.46 5.14 -6.55
CA ALA A 107 14.64 6.21 -7.13
C ALA A 107 13.13 5.93 -7.19
N LYS A 108 12.60 5.13 -6.25
CA LYS A 108 11.17 4.85 -6.10
C LYS A 108 10.67 5.38 -4.76
N GLU A 109 9.67 4.74 -4.16
CA GLU A 109 9.20 5.10 -2.81
C GLU A 109 10.36 5.19 -1.82
N GLU A 110 10.32 6.21 -0.97
CA GLU A 110 11.28 6.39 0.11
C GLU A 110 10.92 5.45 1.26
N HIS A 111 11.93 4.79 1.81
CA HIS A 111 11.78 3.88 2.94
C HIS A 111 12.60 4.42 4.10
N LEU A 112 12.00 4.45 5.30
CA LEU A 112 12.71 4.82 6.53
C LEU A 112 13.98 3.99 6.73
N ILE A 113 13.94 2.72 6.29
CA ILE A 113 15.08 1.80 6.34
C ILE A 113 15.52 1.52 4.90
N ASP A 114 16.44 2.34 4.41
CA ASP A 114 17.11 2.13 3.12
C ASP A 114 18.50 1.47 3.30
N PRO A 115 19.17 1.04 2.22
CA PRO A 115 20.50 0.44 2.31
C PRO A 115 21.58 1.34 2.91
N LEU A 116 21.50 2.66 2.75
CA LEU A 116 22.46 3.62 3.30
C LEU A 116 22.28 3.79 4.81
N VAL A 117 21.04 3.83 5.29
CA VAL A 117 20.68 3.81 6.70
C VAL A 117 21.25 2.55 7.36
N ILE A 118 21.01 1.38 6.76
CA ILE A 118 21.55 0.10 7.25
C ILE A 118 23.09 0.12 7.27
N PHE A 119 23.72 0.52 6.17
CA PHE A 119 25.18 0.52 6.05
C PHE A 119 25.83 1.44 7.10
N ASN A 120 25.38 2.69 7.22
CA ASN A 120 25.97 3.63 8.17
C ASN A 120 25.76 3.17 9.62
N LEU A 121 24.60 2.61 9.95
CA LEU A 121 24.35 2.06 11.29
C LEU A 121 25.25 0.86 11.58
N GLN A 122 25.37 -0.08 10.64
CA GLN A 122 26.25 -1.25 10.80
C GLN A 122 27.71 -0.83 11.00
N GLN A 123 28.20 0.14 10.22
CA GLN A 123 29.57 0.65 10.36
C GLN A 123 29.79 1.36 11.70
N ALA A 124 28.81 2.16 12.14
CA ALA A 124 28.87 2.82 13.44
C ALA A 124 28.97 1.80 14.59
N CYS A 125 28.13 0.76 14.57
CA CYS A 125 28.10 -0.26 15.63
C CYS A 125 29.34 -1.16 15.62
N ARG A 126 29.79 -1.62 14.44
CA ARG A 126 30.96 -2.52 14.34
C ARG A 126 32.26 -1.83 14.75
N ASN A 127 32.43 -0.57 14.34
CA ASN A 127 33.69 0.15 14.53
C ASN A 127 33.65 1.10 15.75
N LYS A 128 32.51 1.18 16.46
CA LYS A 128 32.27 2.18 17.51
C LYS A 128 32.52 3.62 17.02
N ASP A 129 32.17 3.89 15.75
CA ASP A 129 32.43 5.16 15.11
C ASP A 129 31.22 6.11 15.21
N TYR A 130 31.36 7.13 16.05
CA TYR A 130 30.35 8.16 16.23
C TYR A 130 30.14 9.02 14.98
N LYS A 131 31.15 9.17 14.11
CA LYS A 131 30.99 9.92 12.85
C LYS A 131 30.04 9.18 11.90
N SER A 132 30.19 7.86 11.78
CA SER A 132 29.25 7.02 11.03
C SER A 132 27.86 7.04 11.65
N PHE A 133 27.74 7.09 12.98
CA PHE A 133 26.44 7.25 13.65
C PHE A 133 25.76 8.57 13.28
N LYS A 134 26.50 9.69 13.25
CA LYS A 134 25.96 10.98 12.81
C LYS A 134 25.48 10.98 11.36
N LYS A 135 26.15 10.22 10.48
CA LYS A 135 25.69 10.05 9.09
C LYS A 135 24.38 9.27 9.05
N TYR A 136 24.28 8.17 9.79
CA TYR A 136 23.04 7.41 9.93
C TYR A 136 21.89 8.30 10.44
N SER A 137 22.11 9.03 11.54
CA SER A 137 21.06 9.86 12.16
C SER A 137 20.69 11.10 11.35
N ALA A 138 21.42 11.43 10.29
CA ALA A 138 21.07 12.50 9.36
C ALA A 138 20.23 11.99 8.17
N LEU A 139 20.19 10.66 7.97
CA LEU A 139 19.38 10.00 6.95
C LEU A 139 17.98 9.61 7.48
N VAL A 140 17.78 9.68 8.80
CA VAL A 140 16.55 9.29 9.52
C VAL A 140 16.02 10.50 10.27
#